data_AF-A0A3D3KRZ3-F1
#
_entry.id   AF-A0A3D3KRZ3-F1
#
_cell.length_a   1.000
_cell.length_b   1.000
_cell.length_c   1.000
_cell.angle_alpha   90.00
_cell.angle_beta   90.00
_cell.angle_gamma   90.00
#
_symmetry.space_group_name_H-M   'P 1'
#
loop_
_entity.id
_entity.type
_entity.pdbx_description
1 polymer ?
#
loop_
_entity_poly.entity_id
_entity_poly.type
_entity_poly.pdbx_seq_one_letter_code
_entity_poly.pdbx_strand_id
1 'polypeptide(L)' 'MINLIQAAVLGFLQGITELFPISSLGHSVIFPKLFGWNLDQSQPYFLTFLIATHLATAIVLFFFFLKDWIQVF' A
#
# COMPACT_ATOMS: atom_id res chain seq x y z
N MET A 1 -13.63 -0.87 -10.74
CA MET A 1 -13.18 -1.86 -9.73
C MET A 1 -11.72 -2.19 -9.98
N ILE A 2 -10.93 -2.38 -8.92
CA ILE A 2 -9.52 -2.77 -9.05
C ILE A 2 -9.46 -4.24 -9.48
N ASN A 3 -8.76 -4.54 -10.57
CA ASN A 3 -8.51 -5.92 -10.99
C ASN A 3 -7.24 -6.48 -10.35
N LEU A 4 -7.00 -7.79 -10.49
CA LEU A 4 -5.88 -8.47 -9.84
C LEU A 4 -4.51 -7.89 -10.22
N ILE A 5 -4.31 -7.52 -11.49
CA ILE A 5 -3.05 -6.95 -11.97
C ILE A 5 -2.83 -5.56 -11.34
N GLN A 6 -3.86 -4.72 -11.34
CA GLN A 6 -3.82 -3.40 -10.72
C GLN A 6 -3.59 -3.50 -9.22
N ALA A 7 -4.23 -4.46 -8.55
CA ALA A 7 -4.04 -4.72 -7.12
C ALA A 7 -2.60 -5.15 -6.81
N ALA A 8 -2.03 -6.05 -7.61
CA ALA A 8 -0.64 -6.49 -7.45
C ALA A 8 0.35 -5.34 -7.66
N VAL A 9 0.17 -4.53 -8.70
CA VAL A 9 1.04 -3.38 -8.99
C VAL A 9 0.92 -2.30 -7.90
N LEU A 10 -0.30 -1.94 -7.50
CA LEU A 10 -0.50 -0.93 -6.44
C LEU A 10 -0.01 -1.44 -5.08
N GLY A 11 -0.23 -2.72 -4.76
CA GLY A 11 0.28 -3.33 -3.54
C GLY A 11 1.81 -3.34 -3.50
N PHE A 12 2.46 -3.67 -4.61
CA PHE A 12 3.92 -3.61 -4.74
C PHE A 12 4.45 -2.18 -4.61
N LEU A 13 3.82 -1.22 -5.31
CA LEU A 13 4.17 0.19 -5.22
C LEU A 13 4.01 0.72 -3.80
N GLN A 14 2.90 0.42 -3.13
CA GLN A 14 2.66 0.77 -1.73
C GLN A 14 3.73 0.17 -0.82
N GLY A 15 3.99 -1.14 -0.94
CA GLY A 15 4.96 -1.83 -0.09
C GLY A 15 6.38 -1.28 -0.21
N ILE A 16 6.80 -0.85 -1.40
CA ILE A 16 8.10 -0.17 -1.58
C ILE A 16 8.04 1.24 -1.01
N THR A 17 7.06 2.04 -1.44
CA THR A 17 7.01 3.48 -1.13
C THR A 17 6.74 3.76 0.34
N GLU A 18 6.13 2.85 1.08
CA GLU A 18 5.91 2.97 2.53
C GLU A 18 7.22 2.90 3.33
N LEU A 19 8.22 2.17 2.83
CA LEU A 19 9.52 2.02 3.49
C LEU A 19 10.39 3.28 3.36
N PHE A 20 10.05 4.19 2.43
CA PHE A 20 10.80 5.41 2.17
C PHE A 20 9.93 6.64 2.48
N PRO A 21 10.53 7.76 2.92
CA PRO A 21 9.79 8.99 3.23
C PRO A 21 9.41 9.77 1.95
N ILE A 22 8.70 9.12 1.02
CA ILE A 22 8.35 9.65 -0.31
C ILE A 22 6.84 9.72 -0.57
N SER A 23 6.02 9.57 0.46
CA SER A 23 4.54 9.56 0.38
C SER A 23 3.98 8.43 -0.49
N SER A 24 3.67 7.30 0.15
CA SER A 24 3.03 6.15 -0.50
C SER A 24 1.64 6.48 -1.05
N LEU A 25 0.84 7.28 -0.32
CA LEU A 25 -0.47 7.76 -0.79
C LEU A 25 -0.38 8.57 -2.09
N GLY A 26 0.62 9.44 -2.22
CA GLY A 26 0.83 10.21 -3.45
C GLY A 26 1.02 9.29 -4.65
N HIS A 27 1.87 8.27 -4.51
CA HIS A 27 2.13 7.29 -5.56
C HIS A 27 0.88 6.46 -5.89
N SER A 28 0.16 5.95 -4.88
CA SER A 28 -1.04 5.13 -5.06
C SER A 28 -2.22 5.88 -5.70
N VAL A 29 -2.30 7.20 -5.53
CA VAL A 29 -3.32 8.08 -6.13
C VAL A 29 -2.92 8.56 -7.52
N ILE A 30 -1.65 8.91 -7.74
CA ILE A 30 -1.18 9.47 -9.02
C ILE A 30 -0.97 8.36 -10.06
N PHE A 31 -0.41 7.22 -9.67
CA PHE A 31 -0.03 6.15 -10.57
C PHE A 31 -1.20 5.66 -11.45
N PRO A 32 -2.40 5.35 -10.92
CA PRO A 32 -3.54 4.96 -11.75
C PRO A 32 -3.89 5.99 -12.83
N LYS A 33 -3.84 7.29 -12.49
CA LYS A 33 -4.16 8.38 -13.42
C LYS A 33 -3.13 8.49 -14.53
N LEU A 34 -1.84 8.33 -14.21
CA LEU A 34 -0.76 8.35 -15.20
C LEU A 34 -0.85 7.20 -16.21
N PHE A 35 -1.29 6.02 -15.76
CA PHE A 35 -1.44 4.84 -16.60
C PHE A 35 -2.85 4.70 -17.23
N GLY A 36 -3.70 5.72 -17.12
CA GLY A 36 -5.04 5.73 -17.70
C GLY A 36 -5.98 4.69 -17.11
N TRP A 37 -5.74 4.25 -15.87
CA TRP A 37 -6.63 3.31 -15.20
C TRP A 37 -7.87 4.04 -14.68
N ASN A 38 -9.04 3.60 -15.14
CA ASN A 38 -10.36 4.07 -14.70
C ASN A 38 -10.70 3.55 -13.29
N LEU A 39 -9.87 3.88 -12.30
CA LEU A 39 -10.12 3.65 -10.89
C LEU A 39 -10.81 4.86 -10.30
N ASP A 40 -12.05 4.68 -9.86
CA ASP A 40 -12.75 5.70 -9.10
C ASP A 40 -12.21 5.75 -7.67
N GLN A 41 -11.30 6.70 -7.44
CA GLN A 41 -10.63 6.92 -6.16
C GLN A 41 -11.54 7.56 -5.10
N SER A 42 -12.72 8.03 -5.49
CA SER A 42 -13.72 8.56 -4.56
C SER A 42 -14.55 7.46 -3.90
N GLN A 43 -14.47 6.23 -4.41
CA GLN A 43 -15.24 5.11 -3.88
C GLN A 43 -14.68 4.62 -2.55
N PRO A 44 -15.55 4.23 -1.58
CA PRO A 44 -15.11 3.64 -0.32
C PRO A 44 -14.18 2.44 -0.49
N TYR A 45 -14.42 1.61 -1.52
CA TYR A 45 -13.59 0.44 -1.80
C TYR A 45 -12.12 0.77 -2.12
N PHE A 46 -11.85 1.90 -2.76
CA PHE A 46 -10.46 2.32 -3.02
C PHE A 46 -9.75 2.67 -1.71
N LEU A 47 -10.44 3.41 -0.82
CA LEU A 47 -9.93 3.70 0.52
C LEU A 47 -9.71 2.42 1.33
N THR A 48 -10.67 1.47 1.31
CA THR A 48 -10.53 0.17 1.97
C THR A 48 -9.32 -0.60 1.45
N PHE A 49 -9.07 -0.58 0.14
CA PHE A 49 -7.89 -1.20 -0.46
C PHE A 49 -6.60 -0.57 0.05
N LEU A 50 -6.48 0.76 0.08
CA LEU A 50 -5.32 1.46 0.61
C LEU A 50 -5.05 1.08 2.08
N ILE A 51 -6.08 1.12 2.93
CA ILE A 51 -5.98 0.74 4.34
C ILE A 51 -5.48 -0.71 4.48
N ALA A 52 -6.02 -1.64 3.68
CA ALA A 52 -5.59 -3.04 3.71
C ALA A 52 -4.11 -3.19 3.33
N THR A 53 -3.62 -2.44 2.35
CA THR A 53 -2.19 -2.48 1.95
C THR A 53 -1.26 -1.88 3.01
N HIS A 54 -1.68 -0.83 3.73
CA HIS A 54 -0.94 -0.33 4.90
C HIS A 54 -0.90 -1.37 6.03
N LEU A 55 -2.04 -2.01 6.33
CA LEU A 55 -2.09 -3.07 7.33
C LEU A 55 -1.16 -4.25 6.96
N ALA A 56 -1.15 -4.66 5.69
CA ALA A 56 -0.24 -5.69 5.20
C ALA A 56 1.23 -5.29 5.42
N THR A 57 1.59 -4.05 5.11
CA THR A 57 2.96 -3.55 5.34
C THR A 57 3.31 -3.53 6.82
N ALA A 58 2.40 -3.06 7.67
CA ALA A 58 2.59 -3.06 9.12
C ALA A 58 2.77 -4.47 9.70
N ILE A 59 1.97 -5.44 9.24
CA ILE A 59 2.08 -6.85 9.63
C ILE A 59 3.46 -7.41 9.23
N VAL A 60 3.88 -7.18 7.99
CA VAL A 60 5.18 -7.66 7.49
C VAL A 60 6.32 -7.07 8.33
N LEU A 61 6.30 -5.76 8.58
CA LEU A 61 7.33 -5.10 9.39
C LEU A 61 7.33 -5.56 10.85
N PHE A 62 6.14 -5.76 11.44
CA PHE A 62 6.00 -6.28 12.79
C PHE A 62 6.68 -7.65 12.94
N PHE A 63 6.40 -8.58 12.02
CA PHE A 63 7.01 -9.91 12.05
C PHE A 63 8.49 -9.90 11.65
N PHE A 64 8.89 -9.04 10.70
CA PHE A 64 10.28 -8.92 10.28
C PHE A 64 11.18 -8.46 11.44
N PHE A 65 10.74 -7.45 12.20
CA PHE A 65 11.44 -6.93 13.38
C PHE A 65 11.03 -7.60 14.69
N LEU A 66 10.40 -8.79 14.65
CA LEU A 66 9.85 -9.43 15.85
C LEU A 66 10.92 -9.67 16.93
N LYS A 67 12.14 -10.02 16.53
CA LYS A 67 13.26 -10.22 17.47
C LYS A 67 13.67 -8.91 18.14
N ASP A 68 13.71 -7.82 17.37
CA ASP A 68 14.04 -6.49 17.89
C ASP A 68 12.97 -6.00 18.86
N TRP A 69 11.68 -6.23 18.53
CA TRP A 69 10.57 -5.98 19.44
C TRP A 69 10.75 -6.73 20.77
N ILE A 70 11.04 -8.05 20.72
CA ILE A 70 11.27 -8.86 21.92
C ILE A 70 12.49 -8.38 22.71
N GLN A 71 13.52 -7.84 22.06
CA GLN A 71 14.71 -7.33 22.74
C GLN A 71 14.46 -5.98 23.44
N VAL A 72 13.55 -5.16 22.90
CA VAL A 72 13.21 -3.84 23.47
C VAL A 72 12.29 -3.95 24.68
N PHE A 73 11.51 -5.03 24.81
CA PHE A 73 10.59 -5.30 25.92
C PHE A 73 11.17 -6.27 26.95
#